data_AF-A0A9X6TZK8-F1
#
_entry.id   AF-A0A9X6TZK8-F1
#
_cell.length_a   1.000
_cell.length_b   1.000
_cell.length_c   1.000
_cell.angle_alpha   90.00
_cell.angle_beta   90.00
_cell.angle_gamma   90.00
#
_symmetry.space_group_name_H-M   'P 1'
#
loop_
_entity.id
_entity.type
_entity.pdbx_description
1 polymer ?
#
loop_
_entity_poly.entity_id
_entity_poly.type
_entity_poly.pdbx_seq_one_letter_code
_entity_poly.pdbx_strand_id
1 'polypeptide(L)'
;MDPKQTAMRNKQRERQQRGDDFQAEIRRSWREIPNVWRMRIADGAGATRPGDEIVITPEVNVLAEMKRTESRKFSLDYMRPNQILGLRDFDQIIDRNLGLVFISFLNDSKGLDEAYAFRLITALIHMKKRNMNHIKLEEFQSQTVPCVPLPRLTYHEPSYDLSGVLTCYKSL
;
A
#
# COMPACT_ATOMS: atom_id res chain seq x y z
N MET A 1 -25.25 -13.61 -22.52
CA MET A 1 -24.50 -12.45 -21.99
C MET A 1 -23.67 -11.88 -23.13
N ASP A 2 -23.67 -10.55 -23.28
CA ASP A 2 -22.86 -9.85 -24.29
C ASP A 2 -21.35 -10.13 -24.05
N PRO A 3 -20.59 -10.55 -25.08
CA PRO A 3 -19.13 -10.74 -24.98
C PRO A 3 -18.38 -9.57 -24.34
N LYS A 4 -18.83 -8.32 -24.55
CA LYS A 4 -18.22 -7.13 -23.95
C LYS A 4 -18.42 -7.06 -22.43
N GLN A 5 -19.59 -7.47 -21.94
CA GLN A 5 -19.90 -7.51 -20.50
C GLN A 5 -19.08 -8.60 -19.79
N THR A 6 -18.93 -9.77 -20.41
CA THR A 6 -18.09 -10.85 -19.90
C THR A 6 -16.63 -10.44 -19.81
N ALA A 7 -16.10 -9.77 -20.84
CA ALA A 7 -14.73 -9.27 -20.85
C ALA A 7 -14.47 -8.22 -19.76
N MET A 8 -15.40 -7.28 -19.54
CA MET A 8 -15.29 -6.31 -18.44
C MET A 8 -15.29 -6.97 -17.06
N ARG A 9 -16.18 -7.94 -16.84
CA ARG A 9 -16.26 -8.68 -15.57
C ARG A 9 -14.97 -9.46 -15.30
N ASN A 10 -14.41 -10.12 -16.31
CA ASN A 10 -13.17 -10.87 -16.16
C ASN A 10 -11.98 -9.95 -15.82
N LYS A 11 -11.87 -8.79 -16.48
CA LYS A 11 -10.84 -7.79 -16.15
C LYS A 11 -10.98 -7.24 -14.73
N GLN A 12 -12.20 -7.02 -14.25
CA GLN A 12 -12.43 -6.58 -12.88
C GLN A 12 -12.03 -7.65 -11.86
N ARG A 13 -12.42 -8.91 -12.12
CA ARG A 13 -12.04 -10.05 -11.27
C ARG A 13 -10.53 -10.26 -11.21
N GLU A 14 -9.83 -10.12 -12.34
CA GLU A 14 -8.37 -10.23 -12.40
C GLU A 14 -7.69 -9.11 -11.59
N ARG A 15 -8.15 -7.86 -11.72
CA ARG A 15 -7.65 -6.73 -10.90
C ARG A 15 -7.87 -6.97 -9.41
N GLN A 16 -9.03 -7.49 -9.04
CA GLN A 16 -9.34 -7.84 -7.66
C GLN A 16 -8.40 -8.92 -7.14
N GLN A 17 -8.24 -10.03 -7.87
CA GLN A 17 -7.34 -11.12 -7.51
C GLN A 17 -5.92 -10.61 -7.27
N ARG A 18 -5.40 -9.75 -8.16
CA ARG A 18 -4.04 -9.21 -8.02
C ARG A 18 -3.87 -8.33 -6.79
N GLY A 19 -4.92 -7.58 -6.42
CA GLY A 19 -4.95 -6.82 -5.18
C GLY A 19 -4.94 -7.74 -3.96
N ASP A 20 -5.78 -8.77 -3.96
CA ASP A 20 -5.86 -9.77 -2.90
C ASP A 20 -4.52 -10.54 -2.74
N ASP A 21 -3.87 -10.88 -3.85
CA ASP A 21 -2.55 -11.53 -3.87
C ASP A 21 -1.50 -10.64 -3.22
N PHE A 22 -1.44 -9.35 -3.58
CA PHE A 22 -0.49 -8.42 -2.97
C PHE A 22 -0.75 -8.25 -1.48
N GLN A 23 -2.02 -8.16 -1.08
CA GLN A 23 -2.39 -8.10 0.33
C GLN A 23 -1.90 -9.35 1.08
N ALA A 24 -2.07 -10.53 0.50
CA ALA A 24 -1.56 -11.79 1.07
C ALA A 24 -0.03 -11.82 1.17
N GLU A 25 0.68 -11.33 0.14
CA GLU A 25 2.15 -11.19 0.13
C GLU A 25 2.64 -10.29 1.27
N ILE A 26 2.08 -9.09 1.43
CA ILE A 26 2.44 -8.18 2.53
C ILE A 26 2.11 -8.81 3.90
N ARG A 27 0.98 -9.49 4.02
CA ARG A 27 0.59 -10.20 5.26
C ARG A 27 1.57 -11.31 5.64
N ARG A 28 2.13 -12.02 4.66
CA ARG A 28 3.19 -13.01 4.91
C ARG A 28 4.48 -12.34 5.33
N SER A 29 4.82 -11.23 4.68
CA SER A 29 6.03 -10.45 4.93
C SER A 29 6.13 -9.97 6.38
N TRP A 30 5.00 -9.61 7.01
CA TRP A 30 4.98 -9.27 8.45
C TRP A 30 5.39 -10.40 9.40
N ARG A 31 5.36 -11.67 8.97
CA ARG A 31 5.78 -12.81 9.80
C ARG A 31 7.29 -12.85 10.01
N GLU A 32 8.05 -12.25 9.10
CA GLU A 32 9.51 -12.16 9.15
C GLU A 32 9.99 -11.07 10.12
N ILE A 33 9.07 -10.23 10.59
CA ILE A 33 9.37 -9.11 11.48
C ILE A 33 9.11 -9.53 12.94
N PRO A 34 10.10 -9.49 13.84
CA PRO A 34 9.93 -9.90 15.22
C PRO A 34 9.01 -8.94 15.99
N ASN A 35 8.28 -9.48 16.97
CA ASN A 35 7.43 -8.71 17.90
C ASN A 35 6.34 -7.87 17.21
N VAL A 36 5.78 -8.37 16.12
CA VAL A 36 4.67 -7.72 15.40
C VAL A 36 3.34 -8.36 15.78
N TRP A 37 2.38 -7.50 16.15
CA TRP A 37 0.97 -7.87 16.19
C TRP A 37 0.23 -7.23 15.01
N ARG A 38 -0.73 -7.93 14.42
CA ARG A 38 -1.52 -7.40 13.30
C ARG A 38 -2.95 -7.90 13.31
N MET A 39 -3.85 -7.06 12.81
CA MET A 39 -5.26 -7.39 12.70
C MET A 39 -5.82 -6.86 11.38
N ARG A 40 -6.46 -7.75 10.62
CA ARG A 40 -7.24 -7.35 9.44
C ARG A 40 -8.45 -6.55 9.91
N ILE A 41 -8.68 -5.40 9.30
CA ILE A 41 -9.90 -4.65 9.53
C ILE A 41 -10.98 -5.30 8.64
N ALA A 42 -11.99 -5.92 9.27
CA ALA A 42 -13.08 -6.53 8.55
C ALA A 42 -14.05 -5.47 8.01
N ASP A 43 -14.71 -5.77 6.88
CA ASP A 43 -15.85 -5.01 6.42
C ASP A 43 -17.03 -5.32 7.35
N GLY A 44 -17.21 -4.52 8.40
CA GLY A 44 -18.39 -4.62 9.26
C GLY A 44 -19.62 -4.18 8.49
N ALA A 45 -20.74 -4.89 8.66
CA ALA A 45 -22.09 -4.67 8.12
C ALA A 45 -22.54 -3.19 7.91
N GLY A 46 -21.96 -2.50 6.92
CA GLY A 46 -22.24 -1.09 6.61
C GLY A 46 -21.25 -0.05 7.16
N ALA A 47 -20.21 -0.44 7.92
CA ALA A 47 -19.17 0.46 8.39
C ALA A 47 -18.09 0.69 7.32
N THR A 48 -17.65 1.94 7.18
CA THR A 48 -16.64 2.35 6.18
C THR A 48 -15.23 1.99 6.64
N ARG A 49 -14.54 1.12 5.88
CA ARG A 49 -13.20 0.63 6.20
C ARG A 49 -12.13 1.72 6.05
N PRO A 50 -11.42 2.10 7.14
CA PRO A 50 -10.41 3.17 7.11
C PRO A 50 -9.07 2.72 6.52
N GLY A 51 -8.84 1.42 6.37
CA GLY A 51 -7.62 0.84 5.83
C GLY A 51 -7.72 -0.69 5.81
N ASP A 52 -6.72 -1.36 5.26
CA ASP A 52 -6.73 -2.80 5.09
C ASP A 52 -6.41 -3.58 6.37
N GLU A 53 -5.37 -3.16 7.08
CA GLU A 53 -4.81 -3.86 8.23
C GLU A 53 -4.25 -2.84 9.23
N ILE A 54 -4.39 -3.12 10.52
CA ILE A 54 -3.62 -2.43 11.57
C ILE A 54 -2.48 -3.33 12.02
N VAL A 55 -1.29 -2.75 12.14
CA VAL A 55 -0.06 -3.43 12.55
C VAL A 55 0.55 -2.66 13.72
N ILE A 56 0.94 -3.38 14.76
CA ILE A 56 1.59 -2.82 15.95
C ILE A 56 2.98 -3.43 16.03
N THR A 57 3.99 -2.58 16.07
CA THR A 57 5.40 -2.94 16.23
C THR A 57 5.96 -2.30 17.50
N PRO A 58 7.16 -2.68 17.97
CA PRO A 58 7.77 -2.06 19.13
C PRO A 58 7.97 -0.54 18.97
N GLU A 59 8.19 -0.06 17.75
CA GLU A 59 8.51 1.33 17.42
C GLU A 59 7.28 2.13 16.96
N VAL A 60 6.44 1.57 16.09
CA VAL A 60 5.32 2.28 15.46
C VAL A 60 4.05 1.46 15.36
N ASN A 61 2.92 2.16 15.26
CA ASN A 61 1.64 1.59 14.86
C ASN A 61 1.38 2.01 13.41
N VAL A 62 0.94 1.07 12.59
CA VAL A 62 0.69 1.30 11.17
C VAL A 62 -0.77 0.99 10.87
N LEU A 63 -1.48 1.95 10.28
CA LEU A 63 -2.69 1.68 9.52
C LEU A 63 -2.29 1.55 8.05
N ALA A 64 -2.38 0.34 7.54
CA ALA A 64 -1.89 -0.02 6.20
C ALA A 64 -3.04 -0.08 5.20
N GLU A 65 -2.83 0.47 4.00
CA GLU A 65 -3.65 0.22 2.81
C GLU A 65 -2.77 -0.37 1.71
N MET A 66 -3.20 -1.46 1.08
CA MET A 66 -2.42 -2.13 0.04
C MET A 66 -3.02 -1.90 -1.34
N LYS A 67 -2.18 -1.54 -2.31
CA LYS A 67 -2.56 -1.36 -3.72
C LYS A 67 -1.55 -2.03 -4.64
N ARG A 68 -2.04 -2.55 -5.76
CA ARG A 68 -1.22 -3.05 -6.86
C ARG A 68 -1.66 -2.41 -8.17
N THR A 69 -0.72 -2.02 -9.02
CA THR A 69 -0.97 -1.40 -10.31
C THR A 69 0.02 -1.90 -11.36
N GLU A 70 -0.42 -2.00 -12.61
CA GLU A 70 0.44 -2.23 -13.78
C GLU A 70 1.02 -0.94 -14.37
N SER A 71 0.49 0.20 -13.91
CA SER A 71 0.93 1.51 -14.36
C SER A 71 2.30 1.84 -13.74
N ARG A 72 2.95 2.88 -14.25
CA ARG A 72 4.15 3.46 -13.62
C ARG A 72 3.80 4.65 -12.72
N LYS A 73 2.60 4.65 -12.14
CA LYS A 73 2.12 5.69 -11.21
C LYS A 73 1.14 5.16 -10.18
N PHE A 74 1.17 5.72 -8.99
CA PHE A 74 0.14 5.61 -7.97
C PHE A 74 -0.84 6.77 -8.13
N SER A 75 -2.13 6.51 -8.37
CA SER A 75 -3.18 7.54 -8.42
C SER A 75 -3.97 7.53 -7.12
N LEU A 76 -4.32 8.71 -6.61
CA LEU A 76 -5.16 8.82 -5.42
C LEU A 76 -6.55 8.18 -5.65
N ASP A 77 -7.01 8.13 -6.90
CA ASP A 77 -8.27 7.48 -7.31
C ASP A 77 -8.29 5.96 -7.04
N TYR A 78 -7.15 5.35 -6.71
CA TYR A 78 -7.06 3.95 -6.30
C TYR A 78 -7.58 3.74 -4.87
N MET A 79 -7.76 4.82 -4.10
CA MET A 79 -8.23 4.81 -2.72
C MET A 79 -9.64 5.37 -2.61
N ARG A 80 -10.43 4.79 -1.71
CA ARG A 80 -11.74 5.33 -1.35
C ARG A 80 -11.58 6.52 -0.39
N PRO A 81 -12.50 7.50 -0.39
CA PRO A 81 -12.42 8.66 0.50
C PRO A 81 -12.21 8.30 1.99
N ASN A 82 -12.90 7.28 2.48
CA ASN A 82 -12.78 6.84 3.88
C ASN A 82 -11.44 6.22 4.21
N GLN A 83 -10.75 5.62 3.22
CA GLN A 83 -9.39 5.12 3.41
C GLN A 83 -8.42 6.29 3.53
N ILE A 84 -8.60 7.31 2.68
CA ILE A 84 -7.78 8.52 2.73
C ILE A 84 -7.93 9.24 4.07
N LEU A 85 -9.18 9.44 4.51
CA LEU A 85 -9.47 10.04 5.82
C LEU A 85 -8.93 9.17 6.96
N GLY A 86 -9.18 7.86 6.93
CA GLY A 86 -8.72 6.93 7.94
C GLY A 86 -7.21 6.94 8.13
N LEU A 87 -6.43 6.82 7.04
CA LEU A 87 -4.97 6.85 7.10
C LEU A 87 -4.47 8.20 7.62
N ARG A 88 -5.02 9.32 7.15
CA ARG A 88 -4.61 10.66 7.58
C ARG A 88 -4.92 10.88 9.06
N ASP A 89 -6.13 10.58 9.48
CA ASP A 89 -6.58 10.85 10.84
C ASP A 89 -5.83 9.93 11.82
N PHE A 90 -5.57 8.67 11.46
CA PHE A 90 -4.75 7.75 12.26
C PHE A 90 -3.34 8.28 12.51
N ASP A 91 -2.68 8.76 11.44
CA ASP A 91 -1.31 9.30 11.45
C ASP A 91 -1.17 10.53 12.37
N GLN A 92 -2.23 11.31 12.55
CA GLN A 92 -2.22 12.55 13.34
C GLN A 92 -2.52 12.37 14.84
N ILE A 93 -2.93 11.17 15.27
CA ILE A 93 -3.38 10.96 16.66
C ILE A 93 -2.21 10.98 17.65
N ILE A 94 -1.13 10.26 17.35
CA ILE A 94 0.11 10.22 18.14
C ILE A 94 1.31 10.04 17.22
N ASP A 95 2.50 10.51 17.64
CA ASP A 95 3.73 10.48 16.83
C ASP A 95 4.13 9.09 16.33
N ARG A 96 3.73 8.04 17.04
CA ARG A 96 4.03 6.65 16.70
C ARG A 96 3.08 6.06 15.67
N ASN A 97 1.98 6.73 15.33
CA ASN A 97 1.02 6.24 14.35
C ASN A 97 1.41 6.68 12.94
N LEU A 98 1.40 5.75 12.01
CA LEU A 98 1.69 6.01 10.60
C LEU A 98 0.54 5.50 9.73
N GLY A 99 -0.01 6.38 8.89
CA GLY A 99 -0.95 6.02 7.83
C GLY A 99 -0.18 5.66 6.56
N LEU A 100 0.13 4.37 6.36
CA LEU A 100 0.99 3.91 5.27
C LEU A 100 0.20 3.31 4.10
N VAL A 101 0.59 3.69 2.89
CA VAL A 101 0.18 3.00 1.67
C VAL A 101 1.33 2.12 1.21
N PHE A 102 1.01 0.84 0.98
CA PHE A 102 1.88 -0.12 0.32
C PHE A 102 1.46 -0.19 -1.14
N ILE A 103 2.37 0.11 -2.06
CA ILE A 103 2.11 0.07 -3.51
C ILE A 103 3.05 -0.91 -4.19
N SER A 104 2.48 -1.87 -4.92
CA SER A 104 3.20 -2.74 -5.84
C SER A 104 2.96 -2.28 -7.29
N PHE A 105 4.05 -1.96 -7.97
CA PHE A 105 4.14 -1.74 -9.40
C PHE A 105 4.53 -3.07 -10.05
N LEU A 106 3.55 -3.80 -10.56
CA LEU A 106 3.76 -5.14 -11.11
C LEU A 106 3.23 -5.23 -12.54
N ASN A 107 4.12 -5.49 -13.49
CA ASN A 107 3.80 -5.77 -14.88
C ASN A 107 4.83 -6.74 -15.47
N ASP A 108 4.50 -8.03 -15.42
CA ASP A 108 5.37 -9.13 -15.88
C ASP A 108 5.78 -8.96 -17.35
N SER A 109 4.84 -8.53 -18.21
CA SER A 109 5.10 -8.32 -19.64
C SER A 109 6.15 -7.24 -19.93
N LYS A 110 6.42 -6.36 -18.96
CA LYS A 110 7.40 -5.26 -19.06
C LYS A 110 8.57 -5.45 -18.10
N GLY A 111 8.66 -6.59 -17.41
CA GLY A 111 9.69 -6.87 -16.40
C GLY A 111 9.65 -5.90 -15.22
N LEU A 112 8.48 -5.35 -14.88
CA LEU A 112 8.32 -4.42 -13.76
C LEU A 112 7.84 -5.19 -12.53
N ASP A 113 8.64 -5.21 -11.46
CA ASP A 113 8.26 -5.73 -10.14
C ASP A 113 8.96 -4.88 -9.07
N GLU A 114 8.33 -3.77 -8.69
CA GLU A 114 8.85 -2.84 -7.68
C GLU A 114 7.76 -2.54 -6.65
N ALA A 115 8.10 -2.50 -5.37
CA ALA A 115 7.15 -2.21 -4.31
C ALA A 115 7.72 -1.20 -3.31
N TYR A 116 6.84 -0.36 -2.77
CA TYR A 116 7.18 0.71 -1.85
C TYR A 116 6.13 0.86 -0.74
N ALA A 117 6.55 1.31 0.43
CA ALA A 117 5.68 1.84 1.47
C ALA A 117 5.93 3.34 1.65
N PHE A 118 4.89 4.14 1.82
CA PHE A 118 5.01 5.58 2.02
C PHE A 118 3.88 6.13 2.89
N ARG A 119 4.14 7.23 3.60
CA ARG A 119 3.12 7.93 4.38
C ARG A 119 2.16 8.67 3.46
N LEU A 120 0.87 8.42 3.63
CA LEU A 120 -0.16 9.05 2.79
C LEU A 120 -0.15 10.57 2.94
N ILE A 121 0.02 11.09 4.16
CA ILE A 121 0.02 12.53 4.41
C ILE A 121 1.16 13.24 3.65
N THR A 122 2.36 12.65 3.65
CA THR A 122 3.53 13.14 2.90
C THR A 122 3.24 13.14 1.39
N ALA A 123 2.65 12.06 0.87
CA ALA A 123 2.23 11.96 -0.52
C ALA A 123 1.18 13.01 -0.91
N LEU A 124 0.17 13.26 -0.06
CA LEU A 124 -0.86 14.27 -0.30
C LEU A 124 -0.28 15.68 -0.36
N ILE A 125 0.67 16.00 0.53
CA ILE A 125 1.38 17.29 0.52
C ILE A 125 2.16 17.46 -0.79
N HIS A 126 2.87 16.42 -1.22
CA HIS A 126 3.64 16.41 -2.47
C HIS A 126 2.74 16.61 -3.70
N MET A 127 1.66 15.82 -3.80
CA MET A 127 0.65 15.93 -4.85
C MET A 127 0.05 17.34 -4.92
N LYS A 128 -0.33 17.92 -3.77
CA LYS A 128 -0.86 19.28 -3.68
C LYS A 128 0.13 20.33 -4.16
N LYS A 129 1.40 20.25 -3.74
CA LYS A 129 2.46 21.18 -4.17
C LYS A 129 2.66 21.19 -5.68
N ARG A 130 2.44 20.05 -6.35
CA ARG A 130 2.60 19.89 -7.80
C ARG A 130 1.30 20.04 -8.59
N ASN A 131 0.17 20.31 -7.93
CA ASN A 131 -1.17 20.31 -8.54
C ASN A 131 -1.48 19.01 -9.32
N MET A 132 -1.14 17.87 -8.73
CA MET A 132 -1.32 16.53 -9.31
C MET A 132 -2.13 15.65 -8.37
N ASN A 133 -2.73 14.58 -8.90
CA ASN A 133 -3.47 13.56 -8.13
C ASN A 133 -2.76 12.20 -8.11
N HIS A 134 -1.48 12.16 -8.49
CA HIS A 134 -0.71 10.92 -8.60
C HIS A 134 0.78 11.16 -8.32
N ILE A 135 1.50 10.08 -8.00
CA ILE A 135 2.96 10.03 -7.86
C ILE A 135 3.49 9.02 -8.88
N LYS A 136 4.50 9.40 -9.66
CA LYS A 136 5.15 8.53 -10.64
C LYS A 136 6.11 7.57 -9.96
N LEU A 137 6.30 6.39 -10.56
CA LEU A 137 7.29 5.39 -10.10
C LEU A 137 8.68 6.02 -9.95
N GLU A 138 9.10 6.85 -10.91
CA GLU A 138 10.39 7.56 -10.88
C GLU A 138 10.57 8.45 -9.64
N GLU A 139 9.47 8.98 -9.08
CA GLU A 139 9.51 9.80 -7.86
C GLU A 139 9.73 8.95 -6.60
N PHE A 140 9.30 7.68 -6.61
CA PHE A 140 9.65 6.70 -5.57
C PHE A 140 11.10 6.22 -5.74
N GLN A 141 11.50 5.90 -6.97
CA GLN A 141 12.87 5.45 -7.29
C GLN A 141 13.94 6.49 -6.92
N SER A 142 13.67 7.76 -7.21
CA SER A 142 14.55 8.89 -6.85
C SER A 142 14.37 9.37 -5.41
N GLN A 143 13.45 8.77 -4.63
CA GLN A 143 13.07 9.21 -3.29
C GLN A 143 12.67 10.70 -3.21
N THR A 144 12.15 11.25 -4.32
CA THR A 144 11.55 12.59 -4.32
C THR A 144 10.38 12.65 -3.34
N VAL A 145 9.62 11.56 -3.24
CA VAL A 145 8.68 11.33 -2.16
C VAL A 145 9.35 10.38 -1.16
N PRO A 146 9.43 10.74 0.15
CA PRO A 146 9.91 9.84 1.17
C PRO A 146 9.15 8.51 1.14
N CYS A 147 9.88 7.41 0.93
CA CYS A 147 9.33 6.08 0.84
C CYS A 147 10.36 5.03 1.25
N VAL A 148 9.86 3.86 1.64
CA VAL A 148 10.66 2.67 1.91
C VAL A 148 10.54 1.74 0.71
N PRO A 149 11.64 1.38 0.03
CA PRO A 149 11.62 0.30 -0.93
C PRO A 149 11.34 -1.03 -0.22
N LEU A 150 10.54 -1.88 -0.83
CA LEU A 150 10.20 -3.21 -0.33
C LEU A 150 10.78 -4.26 -1.29
N PRO A 151 12.06 -4.66 -1.12
CA PRO A 151 12.67 -5.70 -1.96
C PRO A 151 11.88 -7.01 -1.89
N ARG A 152 11.80 -7.71 -3.02
CA ARG A 152 11.22 -9.05 -3.10
C ARG A 152 12.12 -10.05 -2.35
N LEU A 153 11.54 -10.91 -1.53
CA LEU A 153 12.23 -12.04 -0.91
C LEU A 153 11.99 -13.31 -1.74
N THR A 154 13.05 -14.08 -2.01
CA THR A 154 13.02 -15.23 -2.94
C THR A 154 13.18 -16.58 -2.25
N TYR A 155 13.41 -16.62 -0.95
CA TYR A 155 13.74 -17.85 -0.23
C TYR A 155 12.53 -18.76 0.06
N HIS A 156 11.30 -18.23 -0.02
CA HIS A 156 10.05 -18.94 0.31
C HIS A 156 8.86 -18.50 -0.58
N GLU A 157 7.64 -18.48 -0.03
CA GLU A 157 6.46 -17.91 -0.66
C GLU A 157 6.68 -16.43 -1.01
N PRO A 158 6.04 -15.92 -2.09
CA PRO A 158 6.07 -14.51 -2.45
C PRO A 158 5.84 -13.57 -1.26
N SER A 159 6.87 -12.78 -0.94
CA SER A 159 6.93 -11.85 0.18
C SER A 159 7.93 -10.72 -0.11
N TYR A 160 7.98 -9.74 0.78
CA TYR A 160 8.83 -8.56 0.70
C TYR A 160 9.57 -8.34 2.02
N ASP A 161 10.72 -7.68 1.95
CA ASP A 161 11.42 -7.19 3.13
C ASP A 161 10.73 -5.93 3.67
N LEU A 162 10.19 -6.03 4.88
CA LEU A 162 9.53 -4.91 5.58
C LEU A 162 10.41 -4.29 6.68
N SER A 163 11.66 -4.72 6.85
CA SER A 163 12.55 -4.20 7.89
C SER A 163 12.75 -2.69 7.82
N GLY A 164 12.76 -2.13 6.60
CA GLY A 164 12.81 -0.69 6.37
C GLY A 164 11.61 0.08 6.96
N VAL A 165 10.43 -0.54 7.05
CA VAL A 165 9.22 0.09 7.60
C VAL A 165 9.35 0.35 9.11
N LEU A 166 10.09 -0.49 9.83
CA LEU A 166 10.32 -0.29 11.27
C LEU A 166 11.27 0.87 11.57
N THR A 167 12.26 1.08 10.70
CA THR A 167 13.36 2.02 10.95
C THR A 167 13.11 3.41 10.38
N CYS A 168 12.16 3.54 9.45
CA CYS A 168 11.91 4.77 8.70
C CYS A 168 10.95 5.76 9.36
N TYR A 169 10.40 5.50 10.54
CA TYR A 169 9.45 6.43 11.18
C TYR A 169 10.05 7.82 11.45
N LYS A 170 11.39 7.92 11.49
CA LYS A 170 12.12 9.19 11.61
C LYS A 170 12.36 9.89 10.27
N SER A 171 12.15 9.21 9.15
CA SER A 171 12.54 9.68 7.81
C SER A 171 11.39 9.76 6.79
N LEU A 172 10.17 9.31 7.15
CA LEU A 172 8.95 9.38 6.31
C LEU A 172 8.05 10.56 6.64
#